data_AF-A0A3D3NVY6-F1
#
_entry.id   AF-A0A3D3NVY6-F1
#
_cell.length_a   1.000
_cell.length_b   1.000
_cell.length_c   1.000
_cell.angle_alpha   90.00
_cell.angle_beta   90.00
_cell.angle_gamma   90.00
#
_symmetry.space_group_name_H-M   'P 1'
#
loop_
_entity.id
_entity.type
_entity.pdbx_description
1 polymer ?
#
loop_
_entity_poly.entity_id
_entity_poly.type
_entity_poly.pdbx_seq_one_letter_code
_entity_poly.pdbx_strand_id
1 'polypeptide(L)'
;TTFESIGRPLPGRRNVVLSRAMPEREGVTVIRDLAELERACGGEEKVFVIGGAQVYAELLPRCGEVYLTLVAGEHEGDAFLPPFEHLFDLKEVLGRTDELEFRRYERKRTEAAG
;
A
#
# COMPACT_ATOMS: atom_id res chain seq x y z
N THR A 1 -6.87 -10.37 8.31
CA THR A 1 -5.85 -9.68 7.48
C THR A 1 -6.50 -8.97 6.31
N THR A 2 -5.80 -8.06 5.61
CA THR A 2 -6.39 -7.29 4.49
C THR A 2 -7.01 -8.18 3.41
N PHE A 3 -6.31 -9.23 2.97
CA PHE A 3 -6.86 -10.13 1.95
C PHE A 3 -8.12 -10.87 2.44
N GLU A 4 -8.13 -11.33 3.70
CA GLU A 4 -9.32 -11.97 4.29
C GLU A 4 -10.51 -11.01 4.37
N SER A 5 -10.28 -9.72 4.66
CA SER A 5 -11.35 -8.70 4.69
C SER A 5 -11.93 -8.42 3.29
N ILE A 6 -11.11 -8.53 2.24
CA ILE A 6 -11.56 -8.42 0.83
C ILE A 6 -12.25 -9.73 0.39
N GLY A 7 -11.78 -10.88 0.86
CA GLY A 7 -12.35 -12.21 0.65
C GLY A 7 -12.06 -12.86 -0.70
N ARG A 8 -11.60 -12.09 -1.70
CA ARG A 8 -11.39 -12.54 -3.08
C ARG A 8 -10.22 -11.82 -3.77
N PRO A 9 -9.60 -12.43 -4.80
CA PRO A 9 -8.69 -11.71 -5.66
C PRO A 9 -9.42 -10.57 -6.38
N LEU A 10 -8.70 -9.47 -6.55
CA LEU A 10 -9.16 -8.31 -7.26
C LEU A 10 -9.14 -8.57 -8.77
N PRO A 11 -10.29 -8.47 -9.50
CA PRO A 11 -10.35 -8.76 -10.92
C PRO A 11 -9.43 -7.86 -11.76
N GLY A 12 -8.87 -8.43 -12.83
CA GLY A 12 -7.99 -7.73 -13.77
C GLY A 12 -6.62 -7.34 -13.20
N ARG A 13 -6.26 -7.85 -12.02
CA ARG A 13 -5.02 -7.51 -11.32
C ARG A 13 -4.26 -8.77 -10.92
N ARG A 14 -2.93 -8.67 -10.91
CA ARG A 14 -2.07 -9.65 -10.24
C ARG A 14 -2.20 -9.43 -8.74
N ASN A 15 -2.70 -10.43 -8.03
CA ASN A 15 -2.87 -10.37 -6.58
C ASN A 15 -1.70 -11.06 -5.90
N VAL A 16 -0.90 -10.30 -5.14
CA VAL A 16 0.20 -10.84 -4.33
C VAL A 16 -0.16 -10.66 -2.86
N VAL A 17 -0.09 -11.75 -2.08
CA VAL A 17 -0.44 -11.75 -0.65
C VAL A 17 0.75 -12.22 0.17
N LEU A 18 1.24 -11.38 1.08
CA LEU A 18 2.21 -11.77 2.08
C LEU A 18 1.51 -12.49 3.23
N SER A 19 1.80 -13.78 3.40
CA SER A 19 1.25 -14.58 4.50
C SER A 19 2.13 -15.77 4.80
N ARG A 20 2.30 -16.09 6.08
CA ARG A 20 3.06 -17.29 6.52
C ARG A 20 2.21 -18.57 6.52
N ALA A 21 0.90 -18.45 6.64
CA ALA A 21 0.01 -19.59 6.87
C ALA A 21 -1.03 -19.82 5.75
N MET A 22 -1.30 -18.81 4.91
CA MET A 22 -2.31 -18.95 3.86
C MET A 22 -1.89 -20.02 2.84
N PRO A 23 -2.75 -21.00 2.50
CA PRO A 23 -2.46 -21.97 1.44
C PRO A 23 -2.48 -21.31 0.05
N GLU A 24 -1.96 -22.02 -0.95
CA GLU A 24 -2.08 -21.57 -2.34
C GLU A 24 -3.55 -21.46 -2.75
N ARG A 25 -3.84 -20.46 -3.59
CA ARG A 25 -5.20 -20.16 -4.04
C ARG A 25 -5.16 -19.65 -5.47
N GLU A 26 -6.10 -20.13 -6.28
CA GLU A 26 -6.23 -19.67 -7.66
C GLU A 26 -6.39 -18.15 -7.74
N GLY A 27 -5.68 -17.53 -8.69
CA GLY A 27 -5.69 -16.09 -8.90
C GLY A 27 -4.92 -15.28 -7.84
N VAL A 28 -4.20 -15.93 -6.92
CA VAL A 28 -3.38 -15.28 -5.89
C VAL A 28 -1.99 -15.88 -5.84
N THR A 29 -0.96 -15.05 -5.93
CA THR A 29 0.42 -15.42 -5.62
C THR A 29 0.68 -15.17 -4.14
N VAL A 30 0.92 -16.23 -3.38
CA VAL A 30 1.27 -16.11 -1.96
C VAL A 30 2.78 -16.04 -1.80
N ILE A 31 3.27 -15.00 -1.15
CA ILE A 31 4.68 -14.87 -0.75
C ILE A 31 4.80 -15.07 0.76
N ARG A 32 5.92 -15.67 1.20
CA ARG A 32 6.19 -15.91 2.63
C ARG A 32 7.10 -14.84 3.23
N ASP A 33 7.86 -14.18 2.37
CA ASP A 33 8.81 -13.13 2.73
C ASP A 33 8.83 -12.00 1.68
N LEU A 34 9.17 -10.78 2.10
CA LEU A 34 9.27 -9.62 1.20
C LEU A 34 10.40 -9.74 0.16
N ALA A 35 11.41 -10.59 0.40
CA ALA A 35 12.45 -10.90 -0.58
C ALA A 35 11.88 -11.54 -1.85
N GLU A 36 10.69 -12.15 -1.78
CA GLU A 36 10.02 -12.74 -2.93
C GLU A 36 9.22 -11.73 -3.76
N LEU A 37 9.03 -10.51 -3.26
CA LEU A 37 8.13 -9.51 -3.84
C LEU A 37 8.47 -9.18 -5.29
N GLU A 38 9.75 -8.94 -5.61
CA GLU A 38 10.17 -8.54 -6.95
C GLU A 38 9.86 -9.64 -7.99
N ARG A 39 10.16 -10.89 -7.62
CA ARG A 39 9.83 -12.06 -8.45
C ARG A 39 8.33 -12.23 -8.60
N ALA A 40 7.56 -12.08 -7.51
CA ALA A 40 6.11 -12.22 -7.52
C ALA A 40 5.42 -11.11 -8.33
N CYS A 41 5.96 -9.89 -8.30
CA CYS A 41 5.48 -8.78 -9.10
C CYS A 41 5.89 -8.91 -10.57
N GLY A 42 6.91 -9.69 -10.91
CA GLY A 42 7.23 -10.05 -12.29
C GLY A 42 7.68 -8.88 -13.17
N GLY A 43 8.37 -7.91 -12.58
CA GLY A 43 8.94 -6.76 -13.30
C GLY A 43 7.94 -5.72 -13.78
N GLU A 44 6.71 -5.73 -13.25
CA GLU A 44 5.70 -4.70 -13.54
C GLU A 44 6.22 -3.29 -13.22
N GLU A 45 5.95 -2.33 -14.09
CA GLU A 45 6.38 -0.94 -13.91
C GLU A 45 5.72 -0.26 -12.70
N LYS A 46 4.48 -0.67 -12.38
CA LYS A 46 3.71 -0.11 -11.26
C LYS A 46 3.12 -1.19 -10.37
N VAL A 47 3.55 -1.18 -9.10
CA VAL A 47 3.04 -2.06 -8.05
C VAL A 47 2.32 -1.21 -7.01
N PHE A 48 1.10 -1.63 -6.64
CA PHE A 48 0.31 -0.97 -5.60
C PHE A 48 0.30 -1.81 -4.32
N VAL A 49 0.68 -1.19 -3.21
CA VAL A 49 0.56 -1.76 -1.87
C VAL A 49 -0.78 -1.28 -1.28
N ILE A 50 -1.65 -2.23 -0.93
CA ILE A 50 -3.03 -1.93 -0.45
C ILE A 50 -3.26 -2.31 1.01
N GLY A 51 -2.19 -2.54 1.77
CA GLY A 51 -2.20 -2.77 3.20
C GLY A 51 -1.99 -4.23 3.62
N GLY A 52 -2.13 -4.57 4.90
CA GLY A 52 -2.57 -3.70 6.02
C GLY A 52 -1.43 -2.91 6.68
N ALA A 53 -1.66 -2.43 7.91
CA ALA A 53 -0.71 -1.60 8.66
C ALA A 53 0.72 -2.14 8.71
N GLN A 54 0.89 -3.45 8.94
CA GLN A 54 2.21 -4.11 8.95
C GLN A 54 2.90 -4.06 7.58
N VAL A 55 2.15 -4.34 6.51
CA VAL A 55 2.67 -4.28 5.13
C VAL A 55 3.03 -2.84 4.75
N TYR A 56 2.22 -1.87 5.17
CA TYR A 56 2.56 -0.45 4.98
C TYR A 56 3.85 -0.09 5.72
N ALA A 57 4.02 -0.53 6.97
CA ALA A 57 5.21 -0.21 7.76
C ALA A 57 6.49 -0.72 7.08
N GLU A 58 6.45 -1.91 6.50
CA GLU A 58 7.60 -2.51 5.83
C GLU A 58 7.86 -1.94 4.41
N LEU A 59 6.81 -1.54 3.68
CA LEU A 59 6.93 -1.16 2.27
C LEU A 59 6.87 0.35 1.98
N LEU A 60 6.33 1.18 2.89
CA LEU A 60 6.35 2.65 2.72
C LEU A 60 7.75 3.20 2.42
N PRO A 61 8.86 2.71 3.03
CA PRO A 61 10.21 3.15 2.66
C PRO A 61 10.65 2.82 1.22
N ARG A 62 9.95 1.92 0.51
CA ARG A 62 10.19 1.52 -0.88
C ARG A 62 9.24 2.17 -1.89
N CYS A 63 8.13 2.76 -1.46
CA CYS A 63 7.12 3.32 -2.36
C CYS A 63 7.53 4.67 -2.99
N GLY A 64 7.29 4.88 -4.28
CA GLY A 64 7.51 6.18 -4.92
C GLY A 64 6.41 7.21 -4.63
N GLU A 65 5.18 6.75 -4.45
CA GLU A 65 3.98 7.57 -4.27
C GLU A 65 3.07 7.00 -3.18
N VAL A 66 2.26 7.87 -2.57
CA VAL A 66 1.14 7.50 -1.69
C VAL A 66 -0.13 8.17 -2.21
N TYR A 67 -1.15 7.37 -2.48
CA TYR A 67 -2.51 7.84 -2.73
C TYR A 67 -3.29 7.67 -1.43
N LEU A 68 -3.70 8.79 -0.82
CA LEU A 68 -4.37 8.83 0.46
C LEU A 68 -5.77 9.39 0.30
N THR A 69 -6.78 8.67 0.79
CA THR A 69 -8.11 9.21 1.00
C THR A 69 -8.24 9.61 2.46
N LEU A 70 -8.48 10.89 2.72
CA LEU A 70 -8.90 11.37 4.03
C LEU A 70 -10.42 11.28 4.13
N VAL A 71 -10.89 10.66 5.21
CA VAL A 71 -12.30 10.52 5.54
C VAL A 71 -12.60 11.43 6.73
N ALA A 72 -13.58 12.31 6.62
CA ALA A 72 -13.96 13.20 7.71
C ALA A 72 -14.54 12.43 8.92
N GLY A 73 -14.38 13.01 10.11
CA GLY A 73 -14.94 12.47 11.36
C GLY A 73 -13.94 11.71 12.22
N GLU A 74 -14.43 11.27 13.38
CA GLU A 74 -13.69 10.45 14.34
C GLU A 74 -14.14 9.00 14.19
N HIS A 75 -13.17 8.09 14.10
CA HIS A 75 -13.41 6.68 13.86
C HIS A 75 -12.61 5.86 14.87
N GLU A 76 -13.24 4.87 15.49
CA GLU A 76 -12.53 3.87 16.29
C GLU A 76 -11.79 2.90 15.36
N GLY A 77 -10.57 2.52 15.74
CA GLY A 77 -9.74 1.63 14.92
C GLY A 77 -8.70 0.89 15.75
N ASP A 78 -8.39 -0.33 15.31
CA ASP A 78 -7.39 -1.23 15.89
C ASP A 78 -6.10 -1.31 15.05
N ALA A 79 -6.09 -0.64 13.88
CA ALA A 79 -4.96 -0.56 12.96
C ALA A 79 -4.81 0.86 12.41
N PHE A 80 -3.57 1.35 12.37
CA PHE A 80 -3.25 2.73 11.98
C PHE A 80 -2.26 2.74 10.82
N LEU A 81 -2.38 3.74 9.94
CA LEU A 81 -1.36 4.01 8.92
C LEU A 81 -0.06 4.44 9.63
N PRO A 82 1.10 3.83 9.34
CA PRO A 82 2.36 4.27 9.91
C PRO A 82 2.68 5.71 9.47
N PRO A 83 3.37 6.50 10.31
CA PRO A 83 3.77 7.85 9.94
C PRO A 83 4.63 7.81 8.67
N PHE A 84 4.29 8.62 7.68
CA PHE A 84 4.94 8.61 6.37
C PHE A 84 5.33 10.02 5.89
N GLU A 85 4.82 11.07 6.53
CA GLU A 85 5.00 12.47 6.17
C GLU A 85 6.47 12.92 6.21
N HIS A 86 7.32 12.20 6.94
CA HIS A 86 8.76 12.42 6.94
C HIS A 86 9.42 11.98 5.63
N LEU A 87 8.85 11.01 4.90
CA LEU A 87 9.37 10.43 3.65
C LEU A 87 8.76 11.07 2.39
N PHE A 88 7.59 11.70 2.48
CA PHE A 88 6.82 12.15 1.32
C PHE A 88 6.38 13.60 1.43
N ASP A 89 6.27 14.28 0.29
CA ASP A 89 5.65 15.61 0.18
C ASP A 89 4.28 15.49 -0.47
N LEU A 90 3.30 16.27 0.02
CA LEU A 90 2.03 16.43 -0.68
C LEU A 90 2.30 17.09 -2.03
N LYS A 91 1.86 16.45 -3.12
CA LYS A 91 2.00 16.99 -4.47
C LYS A 91 0.71 17.53 -5.03
N GLU A 92 -0.39 16.83 -4.77
CA GLU A 92 -1.66 17.16 -5.39
C GLU A 92 -2.83 16.76 -4.50
N VAL A 93 -3.86 17.59 -4.50
CA VAL A 93 -5.19 17.19 -4.05
C VAL A 93 -6.01 16.89 -5.29
N LEU A 94 -6.24 15.60 -5.52
CA LEU A 94 -6.87 15.05 -6.72
C LEU A 94 -8.37 15.37 -6.79
N GLY A 95 -9.01 15.60 -5.64
CA GLY A 95 -10.42 15.91 -5.57
C GLY A 95 -10.93 16.00 -4.14
N ARG A 96 -12.13 16.58 -4.00
CA ARG A 96 -12.84 16.74 -2.74
C ARG A 96 -14.33 16.47 -2.93
N THR A 97 -14.93 15.86 -1.93
CA THR A 97 -16.37 15.84 -1.68
C THR A 97 -16.63 16.43 -0.29
N ASP A 98 -17.88 16.46 0.16
CA ASP A 98 -18.21 16.92 1.51
C ASP A 98 -17.60 16.03 2.62
N GLU A 99 -17.30 14.77 2.30
CA GLU A 99 -16.85 13.76 3.27
C GLU A 99 -15.41 13.29 3.04
N LEU A 100 -14.89 13.45 1.80
CA LEU A 100 -13.64 12.85 1.36
C LEU A 100 -12.69 13.87 0.73
N GLU A 101 -11.40 13.72 1.01
CA GLU A 101 -10.33 14.40 0.26
C GLU A 101 -9.33 13.38 -0.28
N PHE A 102 -9.08 13.42 -1.58
CA PHE A 102 -8.14 12.51 -2.25
C PHE A 102 -6.81 13.22 -2.48
N ARG A 103 -5.72 12.69 -1.92
CA ARG A 103 -4.38 13.28 -1.97
C ARG A 103 -3.39 12.36 -2.64
N ARG A 104 -2.45 12.95 -3.36
CA ARG A 104 -1.27 12.29 -3.93
C ARG A 104 -0.01 12.89 -3.32
N TYR A 105 0.81 12.03 -2.73
CA TYR A 105 2.12 12.38 -2.21
C TYR A 105 3.20 11.70 -3.04
N GLU A 106 4.34 12.35 -3.21
CA GLU A 106 5.54 11.77 -3.84
C GLU A 106 6.71 11.74 -2.86
N ARG A 107 7.57 10.75 -3.02
CA ARG A 107 8.77 10.59 -2.20
C ARG A 107 9.64 11.85 -2.25
N LYS A 108 10.09 12.30 -1.08
CA LYS A 108 11.09 13.36 -0.97
C LYS A 108 12.36 12.92 -1.66
N ARG A 109 12.97 13.81 -2.45
CA ARG A 109 14.31 13.54 -2.98
C ARG A 109 15.29 13.56 -1.82
N THR A 110 15.95 12.45 -1.57
CA THR A 110 17.14 12.43 -0.72
C THR A 110 18.20 13.24 -1.45
N GLU A 111 18.64 14.36 -0.87
CA GLU A 111 19.89 14.98 -1.31
C GLU A 111 20.98 13.92 -1.11
N ALA A 112 21.64 13.52 -2.20
CA ALA A 112 22.85 12.73 -2.07
C ALA A 112 23.84 13.59 -1.28
N ALA A 113 24.28 13.10 -0.11
CA ALA A 113 25.44 13.65 0.54
C ALA A 113 26.59 13.57 -0.47
N GLY A 114 26.99 14.74 -0.99
CA GLY A 114 28.12 14.88 -1.90
C GLY A 114 29.46 14.65 -1.21
#